data_AF-A0A7J3XE38-F1
#
_entry.id   AF-A0A7J3XE38-F1
#
_cell.length_a   1.000
_cell.length_b   1.000
_cell.length_c   1.000
_cell.angle_alpha   90.00
_cell.angle_beta   90.00
_cell.angle_gamma   90.00
#
_symmetry.space_group_name_H-M   'P 1'
#
loop_
_entity.id
_entity.type
_entity.pdbx_description
1 polymer ?
#
loop_
_entity_poly.entity_id
_entity_poly.type
_entity_poly.pdbx_seq_one_letter_code
_entity_poly.pdbx_strand_id
1 'polypeptide(L)' 'MRCFVGTSGWAYDWNEGGDLKWYVTNSRLNAIELNMSFYRFPFPSQVNSWA' A
#
# COMPACT_ATOMS: atom_id res chain seq x y z
N MET A 1 -21.95 -8.86 -3.66
CA MET A 1 -21.05 -8.12 -2.75
C MET A 1 -19.63 -8.18 -3.32
N ARG A 2 -18.89 -7.07 -3.40
CA ARG A 2 -17.46 -7.10 -3.75
C ARG A 2 -16.65 -7.10 -2.46
N CYS A 3 -15.65 -7.97 -2.36
CA CYS A 3 -14.74 -8.03 -1.23
C CYS A 3 -13.33 -7.69 -1.75
N PHE A 4 -12.64 -6.83 -1.01
CA PHE A 4 -11.23 -6.54 -1.22
C PHE A 4 -10.44 -7.10 -0.04
N VAL A 5 -9.30 -7.71 -0.33
CA VAL A 5 -8.43 -8.38 0.63
C VAL A 5 -7.03 -7.82 0.46
N GLY A 6 -6.42 -7.43 1.57
CA GLY A 6 -5.18 -6.65 1.60
C GLY A 6 -4.51 -6.66 2.97
N THR A 7 -3.47 -5.85 3.11
CA THR A 7 -2.69 -5.66 4.34
C THR A 7 -2.70 -4.20 4.81
N SER A 8 -2.32 -3.96 6.07
CA SER A 8 -2.08 -2.61 6.61
C SER A 8 -0.63 -2.19 6.30
N GLY A 9 -0.44 -1.61 5.11
CA GLY A 9 0.86 -1.24 4.54
C GLY A 9 1.40 -2.29 3.56
N TRP A 10 2.60 -2.05 3.03
CA TRP A 10 3.27 -2.94 2.06
C TRP A 10 4.72 -3.30 2.46
N ALA A 11 5.23 -2.73 3.55
CA ALA A 11 6.60 -2.92 4.02
C ALA A 11 6.68 -4.17 4.92
N TYR A 12 6.89 -5.32 4.30
CA TYR A 12 7.04 -6.62 4.97
C TYR A 12 8.27 -7.36 4.44
N ASP A 13 8.83 -8.26 5.24
CA ASP A 13 10.04 -9.02 4.88
C ASP A 13 9.88 -9.89 3.64
N TRP A 14 8.64 -10.27 3.30
CA TRP A 14 8.32 -11.04 2.09
C TRP A 14 8.16 -10.17 0.84
N ASN A 15 8.14 -8.83 0.97
CA ASN A 15 8.16 -7.92 -0.17
C ASN A 15 9.60 -7.73 -0.63
N GLU A 16 10.05 -8.57 -1.58
CA GLU A 16 11.46 -8.58 -2.03
C GLU A 16 11.91 -7.25 -2.65
N GLY A 17 10.98 -6.46 -3.23
CA GLY A 17 11.29 -5.14 -3.77
C GLY A 17 11.28 -4.03 -2.71
N GLY A 18 10.72 -4.29 -1.53
CA GLY A 18 10.56 -3.30 -0.46
C GLY A 18 9.69 -2.09 -0.83
N ASP A 19 9.01 -2.11 -1.97
CA ASP A 19 8.28 -0.98 -2.53
C ASP A 19 6.83 -1.35 -2.91
N LEU A 20 6.03 -0.32 -3.19
CA LEU A 20 4.63 -0.48 -3.56
C LEU A 20 4.48 -1.19 -4.91
N LYS A 21 5.42 -1.01 -5.84
CA LYS A 21 5.36 -1.57 -7.19
C LYS A 21 5.48 -3.09 -7.16
N TRP A 22 6.45 -3.61 -6.41
CA TRP A 22 6.61 -5.03 -6.20
C TRP A 22 5.39 -5.61 -5.50
N TYR A 23 4.87 -4.93 -4.45
CA TYR A 23 3.68 -5.39 -3.73
C TYR A 23 2.47 -5.54 -4.66
N VAL A 24 2.14 -4.53 -5.47
CA VAL A 24 0.98 -4.56 -6.38
C VAL A 24 1.14 -5.61 -7.46
N THR A 25 2.37 -5.86 -7.91
CA THR A 25 2.65 -6.82 -8.99
C THR A 25 2.65 -8.28 -8.50
N ASN A 26 3.12 -8.54 -7.28
CA ASN A 26 3.44 -9.90 -6.84
C ASN A 26 2.56 -10.45 -5.70
N SER A 27 1.97 -9.60 -4.84
CA SER A 27 1.24 -10.05 -3.64
C SER A 27 -0.08 -10.80 -3.94
N ARG A 28 -0.65 -10.60 -5.13
CA ARG A 28 -2.01 -11.05 -5.52
C ARG A 28 -3.14 -10.47 -4.66
N LEU A 29 -2.84 -9.47 -3.83
CA LEU A 29 -3.80 -8.73 -3.02
C LEU A 29 -4.35 -7.54 -3.82
N ASN A 30 -5.53 -7.07 -3.46
CA ASN A 30 -6.24 -6.02 -4.21
C ASN A 30 -6.65 -4.82 -3.34
N ALA A 31 -6.15 -4.75 -2.11
CA ALA A 31 -6.28 -3.60 -1.23
C ALA A 31 -5.03 -3.39 -0.37
N ILE A 32 -4.87 -2.15 0.11
CA ILE A 32 -3.87 -1.74 1.09
C ILE A 32 -4.51 -0.68 1.99
N GLU A 33 -4.32 -0.79 3.29
CA GLU A 33 -4.67 0.26 4.27
C GLU A 33 -3.41 1.05 4.65
N LEU A 34 -3.54 2.38 4.77
CA LEU A 34 -2.45 3.26 5.18
C LEU A 34 -2.81 4.02 6.46
N ASN A 35 -1.87 4.07 7.39
CA ASN A 35 -2.02 4.74 8.68
C ASN A 35 -1.30 6.09 8.76
N MET A 36 -0.83 6.65 7.65
CA MET A 36 -0.01 7.87 7.68
C MET A 36 -0.72 9.07 8.33
N SER A 37 -2.03 9.22 8.07
CA SER A 37 -2.85 10.31 8.62
C SER A 37 -2.95 10.31 10.15
N PHE A 38 -2.62 9.20 10.80
CA PHE A 38 -2.47 9.13 12.26
C PHE A 38 -1.35 10.07 12.76
N TYR A 39 -0.29 10.22 11.97
CA TYR A 39 0.85 11.08 12.30
C TYR A 39 0.71 12.47 11.65
N ARG A 40 0.34 12.50 10.36
CA ARG A 40 0.13 13.72 9.57
C ARG A 40 -0.58 13.39 8.27
N PHE A 41 -1.44 14.28 7.78
CA PHE A 41 -2.00 14.17 6.44
C PHE A 41 -0.90 14.17 5.35
N PRO A 42 -0.99 13.27 4.35
CA PRO A 42 -0.04 13.23 3.24
C PRO A 42 -0.10 14.49 2.39
N PHE A 43 1.04 14.87 1.81
CA PHE A 43 1.05 15.87 0.75
C PHE A 43 0.40 15.29 -0.52
N PRO A 44 -0.27 16.13 -1.35
CA PRO A 44 -0.88 15.66 -2.60
C PRO A 44 0.10 14.93 -3.53
N SER A 45 1.36 15.39 -3.62
CA SER A 45 2.40 14.72 -4.41
C SER A 45 2.67 13.29 -3.96
N GLN A 46 2.59 13.02 -2.65
CA GLN A 46 2.79 11.68 -2.11
C GLN A 46 1.60 10.77 -2.43
N VAL A 47 0.37 11.29 -2.30
CA VAL A 47 -0.85 10.55 -2.72
C VAL A 47 -0.78 10.21 -4.21
N ASN A 48 -0.36 11.16 -5.04
CA ASN A 48 -0.20 10.94 -6.48
C ASN A 48 0.87 9.89 -6.80
N SER A 49 1.90 9.74 -5.97
CA SER A 49 2.91 8.69 -6.17
C SER A 49 2.42 7.28 -5.86
N TRP A 50 1.24 7.14 -5.23
CA TRP A 50 0.62 5.84 -4.94
C TRP A 50 -0.38 5.37 -6.01
N ALA A 51 -0.77 6.26 -6.92
CA ALA A 51 -1.74 6.01 -8.00
C ALA A 51 -1.04 5.56 -9.29
#